data_AF-A0A6A3F157-F1
#
_entry.id   AF-A0A6A3F157-F1
#
_cell.length_a   1.000
_cell.length_b   1.000
_cell.length_c   1.000
_cell.angle_alpha   90.00
_cell.angle_beta   90.00
_cell.angle_gamma   90.00
#
_symmetry.space_group_name_H-M   'P 1'
#
loop_
_entity.id
_entity.type
_entity.pdbx_description
1 polymer ?
#
loop_
_entity_poly.entity_id
_entity_poly.type
_entity_poly.pdbx_seq_one_letter_code
_entity_poly.pdbx_strand_id
1 'polypeptide(L)'
;MLLKLWGAPVVWRSTFQKTVALISTEAEYVALTDCVTECVWMRRLLKDIGAEQVGATVIYEDNQGAMALAKNVGYQARTKNIDIRYHFIREKEVSNEVELEYVDTTNQLADFMTKGLSSNTLRYLIMRSNVGSKLETST
;
A
#
# COMPACT_ATOMS: atom_id res chain seq x y z
N MET A 1 -2.39 4.84 -1.38
CA MET A 1 -1.15 4.05 -1.28
C MET A 1 0.07 4.96 -1.17
N LEU A 2 1.16 4.46 -0.59
CA LEU A 2 2.45 5.14 -0.47
C LEU A 2 3.58 4.11 -0.63
N LEU A 3 4.54 4.35 -1.52
CA LEU A 3 5.78 3.57 -1.63
C LEU A 3 6.96 4.44 -1.23
N LYS A 4 7.89 3.83 -0.50
CA LYS A 4 9.13 4.47 -0.04
C LYS A 4 10.33 3.80 -0.66
N LEU A 5 11.32 4.60 -1.04
CA LEU A 5 12.65 4.17 -1.46
C LEU A 5 13.65 4.71 -0.42
N TRP A 6 14.46 3.84 0.18
CA TRP A 6 15.44 4.25 1.21
C TRP A 6 14.84 5.12 2.33
N GLY A 7 13.60 4.82 2.73
CA GLY A 7 12.87 5.54 3.77
C GLY A 7 12.22 6.85 3.33
N ALA A 8 12.40 7.29 2.08
CA ALA A 8 11.77 8.49 1.54
C ALA A 8 10.55 8.14 0.66
N PRO A 9 9.40 8.84 0.79
CA PRO A 9 8.28 8.71 -0.14
C PRO A 9 8.67 9.03 -1.59
N VAL A 10 8.37 8.12 -2.51
CA VAL A 10 8.66 8.31 -3.95
C VAL A 10 7.43 8.18 -4.83
N VAL A 11 6.45 7.37 -4.42
CA VAL A 11 5.18 7.19 -5.14
C VAL A 11 4.06 7.26 -4.14
N TRP A 12 3.05 8.06 -4.44
CA TRP A 12 1.80 8.09 -3.69
C TRP A 12 0.64 8.24 -4.66
N ARG A 13 -0.52 7.73 -4.26
CA ARG A 13 -1.75 7.90 -5.01
C ARG A 13 -2.92 7.99 -4.04
N SER A 14 -3.71 9.05 -4.22
CA SER A 14 -5.01 9.26 -3.58
C SER A 14 -6.03 9.46 -4.68
N THR A 15 -6.74 8.39 -5.02
CA THR A 15 -7.72 8.38 -6.11
C THR A 15 -8.98 7.67 -5.65
N PHE A 16 -10.14 8.18 -6.06
CA PHE A 16 -11.38 7.44 -5.91
C PHE A 16 -11.32 6.15 -6.72
N GLN A 17 -11.91 5.10 -6.16
CA GLN A 17 -12.00 3.81 -6.85
C GLN A 17 -12.93 3.93 -8.04
N LYS A 18 -12.51 3.37 -9.18
CA LYS A 18 -13.30 3.40 -10.41
C LYS A 18 -14.56 2.53 -10.31
N THR A 19 -14.53 1.52 -9.45
CA THR A 19 -15.65 0.62 -9.14
C THR A 19 -16.21 0.92 -7.77
N VAL A 20 -17.53 0.84 -7.63
CA VAL A 20 -18.20 0.96 -6.34
C VAL A 20 -17.90 -0.29 -5.52
N ALA A 21 -17.19 -0.12 -4.41
CA ALA A 21 -17.03 -1.14 -3.39
C ALA A 21 -18.28 -1.16 -2.49
N LEU A 22 -18.79 -2.35 -2.17
CA LEU A 22 -19.97 -2.48 -1.32
C LEU A 22 -19.65 -2.29 0.17
N ILE A 23 -18.41 -2.59 0.55
CA ILE A 23 -17.91 -2.50 1.92
C ILE A 23 -16.47 -1.96 1.94
N SER A 24 -16.06 -1.38 3.06
CA SER A 24 -14.70 -0.84 3.25
C SER A 24 -13.62 -1.88 3.01
N THR A 25 -13.83 -3.13 3.41
CA THR A 25 -12.89 -4.24 3.19
C THR A 25 -12.61 -4.46 1.70
N GLU A 26 -13.62 -4.39 0.85
CA GLU A 26 -13.45 -4.54 -0.60
C GLU A 26 -12.68 -3.35 -1.17
N ALA A 27 -12.98 -2.14 -0.68
CA ALA A 27 -12.24 -0.96 -1.09
C ALA A 27 -10.76 -1.08 -0.72
N GLU A 28 -10.43 -1.36 0.53
CA GLU A 28 -9.02 -1.49 0.95
C GLU A 28 -8.32 -2.63 0.22
N TYR A 29 -9.01 -3.72 -0.09
CA TYR A 29 -8.46 -4.81 -0.88
C TYR A 29 -8.12 -4.40 -2.33
N VAL A 30 -8.94 -3.56 -2.95
CA VAL A 30 -8.64 -2.96 -4.26
C VAL A 30 -7.43 -2.02 -4.15
N ALA A 31 -7.37 -1.18 -3.12
CA ALA A 31 -6.24 -0.28 -2.90
C ALA A 31 -4.92 -1.03 -2.64
N LEU A 32 -4.98 -2.15 -1.92
CA LEU A 32 -3.87 -3.07 -1.69
C LEU A 32 -3.38 -3.67 -3.02
N THR A 33 -4.31 -4.12 -3.87
CA THR A 33 -3.97 -4.66 -5.20
C THR A 33 -3.24 -3.62 -6.06
N ASP A 34 -3.73 -2.38 -6.06
CA ASP A 34 -3.09 -1.28 -6.79
C ASP A 34 -1.68 -1.01 -6.23
N CYS A 35 -1.52 -1.03 -4.90
CA CYS A 35 -0.23 -0.88 -4.24
C CYS A 35 0.77 -1.98 -4.63
N VAL A 36 0.35 -3.25 -4.62
CA VAL A 36 1.16 -4.40 -5.05
C VAL A 36 1.58 -4.26 -6.51
N THR A 37 0.67 -3.82 -7.38
CA THR A 37 0.96 -3.62 -8.81
C THR A 37 2.05 -2.58 -9.02
N GLU A 38 1.95 -1.44 -8.33
CA GLU A 38 2.91 -0.34 -8.41
C GLU A 38 4.25 -0.72 -7.79
N CYS A 39 4.23 -1.50 -6.70
CA CYS A 39 5.43 -2.06 -6.10
C CYS A 39 6.17 -2.98 -7.07
N VAL A 40 5.47 -3.92 -7.73
CA VAL A 40 6.07 -4.81 -8.73
C VAL A 40 6.65 -4.01 -9.91
N TRP A 41 5.94 -2.97 -10.37
CA TRP A 41 6.45 -2.09 -11.42
C TRP A 41 7.73 -1.35 -10.97
N MET A 42 7.75 -0.79 -9.76
CA MET A 42 8.92 -0.12 -9.20
C MET A 42 10.11 -1.09 -9.07
N ARG A 43 9.88 -2.33 -8.62
CA ARG A 43 10.93 -3.35 -8.54
C ARG A 43 11.55 -3.66 -9.91
N ARG A 44 10.73 -3.74 -10.97
CA ARG A 44 11.21 -3.93 -12.34
C ARG A 44 12.05 -2.74 -12.81
N LEU A 45 11.56 -1.52 -12.60
CA LEU A 45 12.31 -0.30 -12.92
C LEU A 45 13.66 -0.26 -12.20
N LEU A 46 13.67 -0.58 -10.91
CA LEU A 46 14.89 -0.65 -10.09
C LEU A 46 15.87 -1.69 -10.62
N LYS A 47 15.38 -2.85 -11.03
CA LYS A 47 16.21 -3.90 -11.66
C LYS A 47 16.84 -3.40 -12.96
N ASP A 48 16.08 -2.74 -13.81
CA ASP A 48 16.56 -2.24 -15.11
C ASP A 48 17.67 -1.18 -14.97
N ILE A 49 17.66 -0.40 -13.88
CA ILE A 49 18.70 0.60 -13.57
C ILE A 49 19.85 0.04 -12.69
N GLY A 50 19.88 -1.26 -12.42
CA GLY A 50 20.94 -1.92 -11.65
C GLY A 50 20.82 -1.78 -10.13
N ALA A 51 19.65 -1.40 -9.61
CA ALA A 51 19.34 -1.27 -8.19
C ALA A 51 18.30 -2.33 -7.73
N GLU A 52 18.46 -3.58 -8.19
CA GLU A 52 17.51 -4.66 -7.93
C GLU A 52 17.24 -4.85 -6.42
N GLN A 53 15.95 -4.87 -6.05
CA GLN A 53 15.53 -5.13 -4.69
C GLN A 53 15.72 -6.61 -4.34
N VAL A 54 16.57 -6.88 -3.34
CA VAL A 54 16.77 -8.22 -2.78
C VAL A 54 15.67 -8.52 -1.76
N GLY A 55 15.09 -9.71 -1.86
CA GLY A 55 13.98 -10.14 -0.99
C GLY A 55 12.64 -9.46 -1.29
N ALA A 56 11.64 -9.79 -0.49
CA ALA A 56 10.29 -9.22 -0.61
C ALA A 56 10.25 -7.75 -0.18
N THR A 57 9.43 -6.96 -0.88
CA THR A 57 9.05 -5.63 -0.40
C THR A 57 7.87 -5.77 0.56
N VAL A 58 8.03 -5.33 1.80
CA VAL A 58 6.94 -5.34 2.78
C VAL A 58 5.89 -4.28 2.42
N ILE A 59 4.64 -4.69 2.32
CA ILE A 59 3.47 -3.83 2.12
C ILE A 59 2.63 -3.87 3.40
N TYR A 60 2.40 -2.69 3.97
CA TYR A 60 1.65 -2.51 5.20
C TYR A 60 0.19 -2.20 4.94
N GLU A 61 -0.71 -2.96 5.57
CA GLU A 61 -2.15 -2.83 5.46
C GLU A 61 -2.80 -2.79 6.85
N ASP A 62 -3.69 -1.84 7.10
CA ASP A 62 -4.38 -1.67 8.39
C ASP A 62 -5.80 -2.25 8.41
N ASN A 63 -6.34 -2.65 7.25
CA ASN A 63 -7.60 -3.37 7.18
C ASN A 63 -7.40 -4.89 7.31
N GLN A 64 -7.70 -5.43 8.49
CA GLN A 64 -7.63 -6.88 8.74
C GLN A 64 -8.52 -7.72 7.81
N GLY A 65 -9.64 -7.17 7.33
CA GLY A 65 -10.49 -7.84 6.36
C GLY A 65 -9.81 -7.97 4.99
N ALA A 66 -9.13 -6.93 4.53
CA ALA A 66 -8.37 -6.95 3.27
C ALA A 66 -7.18 -7.91 3.38
N MET A 67 -6.49 -7.90 4.53
CA MET A 67 -5.44 -8.87 4.86
C MET A 67 -5.94 -10.30 4.86
N ALA A 68 -7.12 -10.56 5.44
CA ALA A 68 -7.73 -11.87 5.41
C ALA A 68 -8.08 -12.29 3.99
N LEU A 69 -8.62 -11.39 3.15
CA LEU A 69 -8.90 -11.69 1.75
C LEU A 69 -7.63 -12.07 0.97
N ALA A 70 -6.51 -11.39 1.23
CA ALA A 70 -5.24 -11.73 0.57
C ALA A 70 -4.70 -13.12 0.99
N LYS A 71 -4.87 -13.50 2.26
CA LYS A 71 -4.26 -14.72 2.83
C LYS A 71 -5.11 -15.98 2.71
N ASN A 72 -6.42 -15.88 2.48
CA ASN A 72 -7.32 -17.01 2.70
C ASN A 72 -7.39 -17.99 1.51
N VAL A 73 -7.18 -19.28 1.77
CA VAL A 73 -7.29 -20.40 0.81
C VAL A 73 -8.72 -20.95 0.72
N GLY A 74 -9.65 -20.46 1.56
CA GLY A 74 -11.05 -20.90 1.62
C GLY A 74 -12.08 -19.83 1.23
N TYR A 75 -11.66 -18.69 0.70
CA TYR A 75 -12.59 -17.65 0.24
C TYR A 75 -13.24 -18.10 -1.08
N GLN A 76 -14.53 -18.42 -1.06
CA GLN A 76 -15.32 -18.52 -2.29
C GLN A 76 -15.56 -17.10 -2.81
N ALA A 77 -14.79 -16.72 -3.83
CA ALA A 77 -14.94 -15.43 -4.47
C ALA A 77 -16.38 -15.20 -4.92
N ARG A 78 -17.04 -14.20 -4.31
CA ARG A 78 -18.40 -13.81 -4.71
C ARG A 78 -18.41 -13.10 -6.06
N THR A 79 -17.25 -12.68 -6.57
CA THR A 79 -17.12 -11.93 -7.83
C THR A 79 -15.76 -12.18 -8.47
N LYS A 80 -15.75 -12.40 -9.80
CA LYS A 80 -14.55 -12.68 -10.61
C LYS A 80 -13.41 -11.68 -10.41
N ASN A 81 -13.73 -10.40 -10.20
CA ASN A 81 -12.73 -9.36 -10.02
C ASN A 81 -11.93 -9.53 -8.72
N ILE A 82 -12.56 -10.02 -7.65
CA ILE A 82 -11.86 -10.31 -6.40
C ILE A 82 -10.97 -11.54 -6.54
N ASP A 83 -11.43 -12.55 -7.27
CA ASP A 83 -10.69 -13.78 -7.54
C ASP A 83 -9.37 -13.51 -8.30
N ILE A 84 -9.43 -12.69 -9.35
CA ILE A 84 -8.24 -12.32 -10.14
C ILE A 84 -7.22 -11.58 -9.27
N ARG A 85 -7.69 -10.63 -8.45
CA ARG A 85 -6.82 -9.86 -7.54
C ARG A 85 -6.19 -10.76 -6.46
N TYR A 86 -6.96 -11.72 -5.95
CA TYR A 86 -6.46 -12.73 -5.03
C TYR A 86 -5.34 -13.55 -5.62
N HIS A 87 -5.55 -14.13 -6.79
CA HIS A 87 -4.53 -14.89 -7.47
C HIS A 87 -3.28 -14.06 -7.76
N PHE A 88 -3.47 -12.80 -8.18
CA PHE A 88 -2.36 -11.88 -8.41
C PHE A 88 -1.54 -11.61 -7.14
N ILE A 89 -2.16 -11.18 -6.04
CA ILE A 89 -1.45 -10.89 -4.79
C ILE A 89 -0.75 -12.14 -4.27
N ARG A 90 -1.44 -13.28 -4.26
CA ARG A 90 -0.89 -14.55 -3.80
C ARG A 90 0.31 -15.00 -4.64
N GLU A 91 0.26 -14.82 -5.96
CA GLU A 91 1.40 -15.10 -6.84
C GLU A 91 2.62 -14.28 -6.42
N LYS A 92 2.43 -12.99 -6.08
CA LYS A 92 3.50 -12.08 -5.67
C LYS A 92 4.08 -12.35 -4.29
N GLU A 93 3.26 -12.85 -3.36
CA GLU A 93 3.78 -13.37 -2.08
C GLU A 93 4.56 -14.67 -2.29
N VAL A 94 4.04 -15.61 -3.09
CA VAL A 94 4.72 -16.90 -3.37
C VAL A 94 6.03 -16.70 -4.13
N SER A 95 6.10 -15.72 -5.04
CA SER A 95 7.34 -15.38 -5.75
C SER A 95 8.34 -14.57 -4.91
N ASN A 96 8.00 -14.26 -3.64
CA ASN A 96 8.80 -13.44 -2.73
C ASN A 96 9.10 -12.04 -3.30
N GLU A 97 8.21 -11.52 -4.16
CA GLU A 97 8.28 -10.14 -4.66
C GLU A 97 7.74 -9.15 -3.62
N VAL A 98 6.70 -9.55 -2.90
CA VAL A 98 6.06 -8.76 -1.83
C VAL A 98 5.75 -9.62 -0.61
N GLU A 99 5.61 -8.99 0.54
CA GLU A 99 5.16 -9.61 1.79
C GLU A 99 4.11 -8.70 2.44
N LEU A 100 2.98 -9.27 2.86
CA LEU A 100 1.91 -8.49 3.49
C LEU A 100 1.98 -8.52 5.01
N GLU A 101 2.15 -7.35 5.61
CA GLU A 101 2.18 -7.14 7.05
C GLU A 101 1.04 -6.25 7.53
N TYR A 102 0.47 -6.61 8.68
CA TYR A 102 -0.52 -5.75 9.34
C TYR A 102 0.17 -4.58 10.04
N VAL A 103 -0.40 -3.38 9.89
CA VAL A 103 -0.03 -2.20 10.69
C VAL A 103 -1.26 -1.65 11.39
N ASP A 104 -1.10 -1.14 12.61
CA ASP A 104 -2.18 -0.42 13.28
C ASP A 104 -2.53 0.87 12.51
N THR A 105 -3.82 1.20 12.39
CA THR A 105 -4.29 2.40 11.66
C THR A 105 -3.64 3.68 12.16
N THR A 106 -3.33 3.81 13.45
CA THR A 106 -2.63 4.99 13.99
C THR A 106 -1.21 5.15 13.43
N ASN A 107 -0.63 4.07 12.91
CA ASN A 107 0.72 3.99 12.37
C ASN A 107 0.75 3.83 10.84
N GLN A 108 -0.41 3.84 10.18
CA GLN A 108 -0.52 3.72 8.73
C GLN A 108 0.02 4.99 8.05
N LEU A 109 1.27 4.94 7.58
CA LEU A 109 1.92 6.08 6.93
C LEU A 109 1.24 6.47 5.62
N ALA A 110 0.49 5.58 4.96
CA ALA A 110 -0.22 6.00 3.75
C ALA A 110 -1.28 7.08 4.04
N ASP A 111 -1.84 7.10 5.26
CA ASP A 111 -3.00 7.91 5.61
C ASP A 111 -2.76 9.41 5.55
N PHE A 112 -1.54 9.87 5.82
CA PHE A 112 -1.26 11.31 5.75
C PHE A 112 -1.32 11.87 4.32
N MET A 113 -1.21 11.01 3.30
CA MET A 113 -1.34 11.36 1.88
C MET A 113 -2.72 11.02 1.30
N THR A 114 -3.52 10.18 1.95
CA THR A 114 -4.77 9.64 1.40
C THR A 114 -6.03 10.07 2.15
N LYS A 115 -5.92 10.49 3.42
CA LYS A 115 -7.07 10.82 4.28
C LYS A 115 -7.01 12.25 4.79
N GLY A 116 -8.19 12.84 5.01
CA GLY A 116 -8.33 14.09 5.75
C GLY A 116 -8.22 13.83 7.26
N LEU A 117 -7.03 13.99 7.83
CA LEU A 117 -6.75 13.66 9.23
C LEU A 117 -6.83 14.88 10.16
N SER A 118 -6.99 14.64 11.46
CA SER A 118 -6.81 15.68 12.48
C SER A 118 -5.38 16.23 12.48
N SER A 119 -5.18 17.48 12.90
CA SER A 119 -3.85 18.10 12.93
C SER A 119 -2.83 17.31 13.74
N ASN A 120 -3.25 16.68 14.85
CA ASN A 120 -2.37 15.89 15.70
C ASN A 120 -1.93 14.60 15.00
N THR A 121 -2.88 13.87 14.41
CA THR A 121 -2.59 12.63 13.67
C THR A 121 -1.73 12.92 12.44
N LEU A 122 -2.04 13.98 11.69
CA LEU A 122 -1.28 14.40 10.53
C LEU A 122 0.19 14.71 10.89
N ARG A 123 0.42 15.50 11.96
CA ARG A 123 1.77 15.81 12.44
C ARG A 123 2.54 14.57 12.88
N TYR A 124 1.87 13.67 13.60
CA TYR A 124 2.47 12.41 14.04
C TYR A 124 2.95 11.56 12.85
N LEU A 125 2.11 11.38 11.83
CA LEU A 125 2.47 10.60 10.65
C LEU A 125 3.55 11.27 9.79
N ILE A 126 3.51 12.60 9.63
CA ILE A 126 4.56 13.36 8.91
C ILE A 126 5.93 13.19 9.60
N MET A 127 5.98 13.29 10.92
CA MET A 127 7.22 13.11 11.68
C MET A 127 7.84 11.71 11.45
N ARG A 128 7.00 10.71 11.19
CA ARG A 128 7.43 9.32 10.95
C ARG A 128 7.62 8.97 9.47
N SER A 129 7.25 9.86 8.55
CA SER A 129 7.31 9.60 7.11
C SER A 129 8.64 10.02 6.47
N ASN A 130 9.58 10.57 7.25
CA ASN A 130 10.83 11.20 6.77
C ASN A 130 10.59 12.34 5.78
N VAL A 131 9.38 12.93 5.76
CA VAL A 131 9.09 14.14 5.01
C VAL A 131 9.40 15.33 5.91
N GLY A 132 10.43 16.10 5.56
CA GLY A 132 10.79 17.31 6.30
C GLY A 132 9.71 18.39 6.22
N SER A 133 9.38 19.02 7.34
CA SER A 133 8.54 20.22 7.36
C SER A 133 9.36 21.42 6.88
N LYS A 134 9.32 21.75 5.57
CA LYS A 134 9.86 23.03 5.09
C LYS A 134 8.76 23.91 4.50
N LEU A 135 8.35 24.90 5.29
CA LEU A 135 7.94 26.23 4.82
C LEU A 135 8.44 27.28 5.83
N GLU A 136 9.75 27.31 6.07
CA GLU A 136 10.39 28.61 6.31
C GLU A 136 10.79 29.14 4.93
N THR A 137 9.87 29.89 4.31
CA THR A 137 10.24 30.80 3.25
C THR A 137 11.11 31.87 3.89
N SER A 138 12.43 31.70 3.82
CA SER A 138 13.38 32.77 4.12
C SER A 138 12.99 33.99 3.29
N THR A 139 12.43 34.99 3.96
CA THR A 139 12.24 36.36 3.45
C THR A 139 13.12 37.26 4.29
#